data_AF-A0A538F973-F1
#
_entry.id   AF-A0A538F973-F1
#
_cell.length_a   1.000
_cell.length_b   1.000
_cell.length_c   1.000
_cell.angle_alpha   90.00
_cell.angle_beta   90.00
_cell.angle_gamma   90.00
#
_symmetry.space_group_name_H-M   'P 1'
#
loop_
_entity.id
_entity.type
_entity.pdbx_description
1 polymer ?
#
loop_
_entity_poly.entity_id
_entity_poly.type
_entity_poly.pdbx_seq_one_letter_code
_entity_poly.pdbx_strand_id
1 'polypeptide(L)'
;MASEQLKEQLVKHIDDAYAMEQNVLRMLDGMITTTEDPEIKNELREHKLETERHAERMQQRLEAHSASPSLVKEAGGIAGALMKSVLDLARGEKAGRNARDGYTTEHL
;
A
#
# COMPACT_ATOMS: atom_id res chain seq x y z
N MET A 1 -7.15 -12.98 -29.79
CA MET A 1 -5.76 -13.34 -29.45
C MET A 1 -5.05 -12.16 -28.78
N ALA A 2 -4.57 -11.14 -29.50
CA ALA A 2 -3.86 -10.00 -28.88
C ALA A 2 -4.71 -9.16 -27.89
N SER A 3 -5.99 -8.94 -28.19
CA SER A 3 -6.90 -8.17 -27.31
C SER A 3 -7.18 -8.85 -25.96
N GLU A 4 -7.27 -10.18 -25.93
CA GLU A 4 -7.49 -10.93 -24.69
C GLU A 4 -6.23 -10.89 -23.82
N GLN A 5 -5.05 -11.02 -24.43
CA GLN A 5 -3.78 -10.91 -23.72
C GLN A 5 -3.58 -9.51 -23.08
N LEU A 6 -3.99 -8.45 -23.78
CA LEU A 6 -3.98 -7.09 -23.22
C LEU A 6 -4.94 -6.94 -22.04
N LYS A 7 -6.12 -7.56 -22.11
CA LYS A 7 -7.09 -7.57 -21.00
C LYS A 7 -6.55 -8.31 -19.79
N GLU A 8 -5.91 -9.46 -19.98
CA GLU A 8 -5.26 -10.20 -18.91
C GLU A 8 -4.13 -9.40 -18.25
N GLN A 9 -3.30 -8.72 -19.05
CA GLN A 9 -2.25 -7.82 -18.55
C GLN A 9 -2.84 -6.66 -17.75
N LEU A 10 -3.92 -6.04 -18.24
CA LEU A 10 -4.61 -4.98 -17.53
C LEU A 10 -5.13 -5.45 -16.17
N VAL A 11 -5.85 -6.57 -16.11
CA VAL A 11 -6.35 -7.13 -14.85
C VAL A 11 -5.20 -7.43 -13.88
N LYS A 12 -4.11 -8.03 -14.38
CA LYS A 12 -2.92 -8.31 -13.58
C LYS A 12 -2.34 -7.04 -12.95
N HIS A 13 -2.22 -5.96 -13.72
CA HIS A 13 -1.63 -4.71 -13.24
C HIS A 13 -2.56 -3.92 -12.32
N ILE A 14 -3.89 -4.00 -12.49
CA ILE A 14 -4.83 -3.46 -11.52
C ILE A 14 -4.70 -4.20 -10.18
N ASP A 15 -4.55 -5.53 -10.22
CA ASP A 15 -4.34 -6.35 -9.02
C ASP A 15 -2.97 -6.11 -8.37
N ASP A 16 -1.92 -5.86 -9.17
CA ASP A 16 -0.62 -5.39 -8.64
C ASP A 16 -0.78 -4.04 -7.91
N ALA A 17 -1.48 -3.07 -8.53
CA ALA A 17 -1.73 -1.77 -7.92
C ALA A 17 -2.56 -1.88 -6.63
N TYR A 18 -3.61 -2.71 -6.62
CA TYR A 18 -4.40 -2.98 -5.41
C TYR A 18 -3.52 -3.52 -4.27
N ALA A 19 -2.65 -4.49 -4.57
CA ALA A 19 -1.73 -5.04 -3.58
C ALA A 19 -0.72 -3.99 -3.07
N MET A 20 -0.28 -3.05 -3.93
CA MET A 20 0.55 -1.92 -3.53
C MET A 20 -0.20 -1.02 -2.55
N GLU A 21 -1.44 -0.60 -2.85
CA GLU A 21 -2.26 0.22 -1.95
C GLU A 21 -2.45 -0.46 -0.57
N GLN A 22 -2.70 -1.77 -0.55
CA GLN A 22 -2.78 -2.54 0.71
C GLN A 22 -1.46 -2.54 1.51
N ASN A 23 -0.32 -2.51 0.83
CA ASN A 23 0.99 -2.34 1.50
C ASN A 23 1.15 -0.93 2.06
N VAL A 24 0.76 0.10 1.30
CA VAL A 24 0.80 1.50 1.74
C VAL A 24 -0.07 1.72 2.98
N LEU A 25 -1.29 1.18 2.99
CA LEU A 25 -2.18 1.27 4.17
C LEU A 25 -1.52 0.74 5.45
N ARG A 26 -0.89 -0.45 5.36
CA ARG A 26 -0.17 -1.04 6.50
C ARG A 26 1.05 -0.21 6.92
N MET A 27 1.76 0.37 5.96
CA MET A 27 2.88 1.27 6.23
C MET A 27 2.40 2.53 6.97
N LEU A 28 1.31 3.14 6.51
CA LEU A 28 0.71 4.33 7.11
C LEU A 28 0.23 4.05 8.53
N ASP A 29 -0.39 2.90 8.80
CA ASP A 29 -0.75 2.48 10.16
C ASP A 29 0.46 2.44 11.10
N GLY A 30 1.58 1.89 10.62
CA GLY A 30 2.84 1.88 11.36
C GLY A 30 3.39 3.29 11.61
N MET A 31 3.39 4.14 10.59
CA MET A 31 3.88 5.53 10.69
C MET A 31 3.01 6.38 11.63
N ILE A 32 1.68 6.28 11.54
CA ILE A 32 0.73 6.98 12.42
C ILE A 32 0.93 6.57 13.88
N THR A 33 1.15 5.28 14.13
CA THR A 33 1.34 4.74 15.48
C THR A 33 2.66 5.18 16.11
N THR A 34 3.71 5.37 15.29
CA THR A 34 5.07 5.63 15.77
C THR A 34 5.50 7.09 15.71
N THR A 35 4.75 7.95 15.02
CA THR A 35 5.03 9.39 14.91
C THR A 35 4.49 10.12 16.15
N GLU A 36 5.29 11.01 16.73
CA GLU A 36 4.88 11.83 17.89
C GLU A 36 4.41 13.23 17.49
N ASP A 37 4.90 13.74 16.36
CA ASP A 37 4.52 15.04 15.82
C ASP A 37 3.03 15.06 15.39
N PRO A 38 2.22 16.01 15.91
CA PRO A 38 0.78 16.04 15.64
C PRO A 38 0.43 16.48 14.22
N GLU A 39 1.24 17.34 13.58
CA GLU A 39 0.99 17.82 12.22
C GLU A 39 1.26 16.71 11.22
N ILE A 40 2.43 16.05 11.32
CA ILE A 40 2.78 14.90 10.48
C ILE A 40 1.76 13.76 10.66
N LYS A 41 1.31 13.52 11.90
CA LYS A 41 0.29 12.49 12.16
C LYS A 41 -1.05 12.82 11.50
N ASN A 42 -1.41 14.09 11.37
CA ASN A 42 -2.61 14.50 10.66
C ASN A 42 -2.47 14.24 9.15
N GLU A 43 -1.35 14.65 8.55
CA GLU A 43 -1.06 14.41 7.13
C GLU A 43 -1.07 12.91 6.79
N LEU A 44 -0.44 12.07 7.63
CA LEU A 44 -0.45 10.61 7.43
C LEU A 44 -1.87 10.00 7.49
N ARG A 45 -2.76 10.55 8.33
CA ARG A 45 -4.16 10.09 8.42
C ARG A 45 -4.95 10.52 7.19
N GLU A 46 -4.76 11.74 6.72
CA GLU A 46 -5.38 12.23 5.49
C GLU A 46 -4.96 11.36 4.30
N HIS A 47 -3.66 11.07 4.20
CA HIS A 47 -3.13 10.22 3.17
C HIS A 47 -3.67 8.77 3.28
N LYS A 48 -3.81 8.22 4.49
CA LYS A 48 -4.45 6.91 4.68
C LYS A 48 -5.87 6.89 4.10
N LEU A 49 -6.67 7.91 4.34
CA LEU A 49 -8.03 8.01 3.78
C LEU A 49 -8.00 8.11 2.24
N GLU A 50 -6.98 8.74 1.65
CA GLU A 50 -6.78 8.76 0.19
C GLU A 50 -6.45 7.36 -0.35
N THR A 51 -5.49 6.68 0.26
CA THR A 51 -5.07 5.32 -0.08
C THR A 51 -6.25 4.33 0.03
N GLU A 52 -7.10 4.46 1.04
CA GLU A 52 -8.33 3.65 1.17
C GLU A 52 -9.25 3.83 -0.04
N ARG A 53 -9.48 5.09 -0.46
CA ARG A 53 -10.28 5.38 -1.66
C ARG A 53 -9.62 4.87 -2.94
N HIS A 54 -8.29 4.84 -3.01
CA HIS A 54 -7.56 4.28 -4.16
C HIS A 54 -7.69 2.76 -4.21
N ALA A 55 -7.58 2.07 -3.07
CA ALA A 55 -7.79 0.64 -2.97
C ALA A 55 -9.23 0.24 -3.40
N GLU A 56 -10.25 0.94 -2.90
CA GLU A 56 -11.64 0.77 -3.36
C GLU A 56 -11.77 1.01 -4.88
N ARG A 57 -11.11 2.09 -5.35
CA ARG A 57 -10.76 2.39 -6.76
C ARG A 57 -10.44 1.13 -7.55
N MET A 58 -9.33 0.50 -7.17
CA MET A 58 -8.76 -0.64 -7.87
C MET A 58 -9.64 -1.89 -7.77
N GLN A 59 -10.25 -2.13 -6.60
CA GLN A 59 -11.17 -3.25 -6.42
C GLN A 59 -12.37 -3.15 -7.37
N GLN A 60 -13.03 -1.99 -7.45
CA GLN A 60 -14.15 -1.76 -8.37
C GLN A 60 -13.75 -1.98 -9.83
N ARG A 61 -12.49 -1.65 -10.18
CA ARG A 61 -11.95 -1.91 -11.53
C ARG A 61 -11.75 -3.39 -11.80
N LEU A 62 -11.27 -4.18 -10.83
CA LEU A 62 -11.18 -5.64 -10.96
C LEU A 62 -12.56 -6.26 -11.15
N GLU A 63 -13.53 -5.84 -10.34
CA GLU A 63 -14.92 -6.33 -10.41
C GLU A 63 -15.55 -6.03 -11.78
N ALA A 64 -15.31 -4.82 -12.34
CA ALA A 64 -15.76 -4.47 -13.69
C ALA A 64 -15.14 -5.35 -14.80
N HIS A 65 -14.01 -6.00 -14.52
CA HIS A 65 -13.38 -7.00 -15.39
C HIS A 65 -13.73 -8.45 -15.01
N SER A 66 -14.69 -8.66 -14.09
CA SER A 66 -15.05 -9.97 -13.54
C SER A 66 -13.89 -10.69 -12.86
N ALA A 67 -12.98 -9.92 -12.24
CA ALA A 67 -11.84 -10.40 -11.48
C ALA A 67 -11.96 -9.98 -10.00
N SER A 68 -11.13 -10.58 -9.15
CA SER A 68 -11.02 -10.25 -7.72
C SER A 68 -9.56 -10.07 -7.33
N PRO A 69 -9.27 -9.39 -6.21
CA PRO A 69 -7.92 -9.30 -5.67
C PRO A 69 -7.27 -10.67 -5.44
N SER A 70 -5.96 -10.73 -5.67
CA SER A 70 -5.16 -11.94 -5.45
C SER A 70 -4.75 -12.09 -3.99
N LEU A 71 -5.30 -13.12 -3.34
CA LEU A 71 -4.97 -13.49 -1.95
C LEU A 71 -3.47 -13.78 -1.76
N VAL A 72 -2.78 -14.29 -2.79
CA VAL A 72 -1.34 -14.58 -2.71
C VAL A 72 -0.52 -13.28 -2.63
N LYS A 73 -0.89 -12.27 -3.41
CA LYS A 73 -0.20 -10.96 -3.40
C LYS A 73 -0.44 -10.24 -2.07
N GLU A 74 -1.66 -10.28 -1.57
CA GLU A 74 -1.99 -9.72 -0.24
C GLU A 74 -1.17 -10.39 0.88
N ALA A 75 -1.11 -11.73 0.89
CA ALA A 75 -0.36 -12.49 1.90
C ALA A 75 1.15 -12.17 1.87
N GLY A 76 1.75 -12.07 0.68
CA GLY A 76 3.15 -11.66 0.52
C GLY A 76 3.40 -10.25 1.08
N GLY A 77 2.48 -9.33 0.83
CA GLY A 77 2.52 -7.98 1.39
C GLY A 77 2.50 -7.97 2.91
N ILE A 78 1.58 -8.71 3.53
CA ILE A 78 1.45 -8.82 4.99
C ILE A 78 2.75 -9.35 5.61
N ALA A 79 3.32 -10.42 5.05
CA ALA A 79 4.58 -10.97 5.54
C ALA A 79 5.73 -9.95 5.51
N GLY A 80 5.83 -9.16 4.43
CA GLY A 80 6.82 -8.09 4.32
C GLY A 80 6.63 -6.98 5.37
N ALA A 81 5.39 -6.54 5.60
CA ALA A 81 5.09 -5.51 6.60
C ALA A 81 5.40 -5.95 8.03
N LEU A 82 5.12 -7.21 8.38
CA LEU A 82 5.48 -7.77 9.68
C LEU A 82 6.99 -7.76 9.90
N MET A 83 7.78 -8.16 8.89
CA MET A 83 9.25 -8.12 8.97
C MET A 83 9.78 -6.68 9.16
N LYS A 84 9.23 -5.71 8.42
CA LYS A 84 9.60 -4.29 8.57
C LYS A 84 9.27 -3.76 9.97
N SER A 85 8.10 -4.08 10.50
CA SER A 85 7.65 -3.62 11.82
C SER A 85 8.60 -4.07 12.93
N VAL A 86 9.07 -5.32 12.89
CA VAL A 86 10.08 -5.84 13.83
C VAL A 86 11.40 -5.06 13.73
N LEU A 87 11.84 -4.73 12.52
CA LEU A 87 13.09 -3.99 12.30
C LEU A 87 13.01 -2.53 12.78
N ASP A 88 11.86 -1.88 12.59
CA ASP A 88 11.65 -0.48 12.96
C ASP A 88 11.54 -0.29 14.48
N LEU A 89 11.05 -1.30 15.22
CA LEU A 89 11.08 -1.30 16.69
C LEU A 89 12.50 -1.33 17.26
N ALA A 90 13.45 -1.94 16.56
CA ALA A 90 14.84 -2.09 17.01
C ALA A 90 15.72 -0.85 16.74
N ARG A 91 15.20 0.19 16.05
CA ARG A 91 15.99 1.37 15.62
C ARG A 91 15.50 2.66 16.27
N GLY A 92 16.45 3.54 16.63
CA GLY A 92 16.20 4.73 17.47
C GLY A 92 15.69 5.98 16.74
N GLU A 93 16.02 6.19 15.47
CA GLU A 93 15.59 7.37 14.69
C GLU A 93 14.49 6.96 13.70
N LYS A 94 13.29 7.53 13.85
CA LYS A 94 12.06 7.09 13.16
C LYS A 94 11.50 8.11 12.17
N ALA A 95 11.57 9.40 12.47
CA ALA A 95 10.91 10.44 11.66
C ALA A 95 11.51 10.57 10.25
N GLY A 96 12.84 10.68 10.11
CA GLY A 96 13.52 10.81 8.82
C GLY A 96 13.43 9.54 7.99
N ARG A 97 13.39 8.35 8.62
CA ARG A 97 13.12 7.09 7.92
C ARG A 97 11.69 7.01 7.43
N ASN A 98 10.72 7.39 8.24
CA ASN A 98 9.32 7.41 7.82
C ASN A 98 9.13 8.36 6.64
N ALA A 99 9.75 9.55 6.68
CA ALA A 99 9.73 10.49 5.56
C ALA A 99 10.36 9.91 4.28
N ARG A 100 11.52 9.26 4.38
CA ARG A 100 12.17 8.59 3.24
C ARG A 100 11.32 7.45 2.69
N ASP A 101 10.79 6.61 3.57
CA ASP A 101 10.01 5.44 3.18
C ASP A 101 8.71 5.89 2.50
N GLY A 102 8.03 6.91 3.04
CA GLY A 102 6.87 7.54 2.42
C GLY A 102 7.20 8.11 1.03
N TYR A 103 8.26 8.93 0.92
CA TYR A 103 8.70 9.48 -0.37
C TYR A 103 8.98 8.40 -1.40
N THR A 104 9.68 7.33 -0.99
CA THR A 104 10.04 6.23 -1.89
C THR A 104 8.78 5.52 -2.38
N THR A 105 7.83 5.23 -1.48
CA THR A 105 6.56 4.59 -1.83
C THR A 105 5.76 5.39 -2.85
N GLU A 106 5.68 6.71 -2.71
CA GLU A 106 4.95 7.57 -3.65
C GLU A 106 5.60 7.68 -5.05
N HIS A 107 6.84 7.20 -5.22
CA HIS A 107 7.62 7.33 -6.46
C HIS A 107 7.97 5.98 -7.12
N LEU A 108 7.40 4.86 -6.66
CA LEU A 108 7.54 3.54 -7.27
C LEU A 108 6.45 3.30 -8.34
#